data_AF-A0A7H5A5A5-F1
#
_entry.id   AF-A0A7H5A5A5-F1
#
_cell.length_a   1.000
_cell.length_b   1.000
_cell.length_c   1.000
_cell.angle_alpha   90.00
_cell.angle_beta   90.00
_cell.angle_gamma   90.00
#
_symmetry.space_group_name_H-M   'P 1'
#
loop_
_entity.id
_entity.type
_entity.pdbx_description
1 polymer ?
#
loop_
_entity_poly.entity_id
_entity_poly.type
_entity_poly.pdbx_seq_one_letter_code
_entity_poly.pdbx_strand_id
1 'polypeptide(L)'
;MSVFITVFSGVLVFVIGQIVVKLIIEPINDFKKERSKIIYDLVFYANKLANPKGPDDLEMVEVCKVMRQHSSMLHSVTHLIPCYQYLAFIFGLPKIKDINEATTKLIYLSNGYTGVLKNQAILNAYAMQEVKIALGVPIPQSEMLDPKIKKEFIK
;
A
#
# COMPACT_ATOMS: atom_id res chain seq x y z
N MET A 1 -32.18 3.66 42.87
CA MET A 1 -31.69 2.58 41.98
C MET A 1 -31.64 2.98 40.50
N SER A 2 -32.44 3.96 40.02
CA SER A 2 -32.44 4.40 38.61
C SER A 2 -31.16 5.15 38.19
N VAL A 3 -30.68 6.09 39.01
CA VAL A 3 -29.51 6.94 38.67
C VAL A 3 -28.26 6.10 38.43
N PHE A 4 -28.00 5.10 39.29
CA PHE A 4 -26.85 4.20 39.14
C PHE A 4 -26.91 3.43 37.81
N ILE A 5 -28.08 2.91 37.45
CA ILE A 5 -28.28 2.16 36.19
C ILE A 5 -28.06 3.09 34.98
N THR A 6 -28.58 4.32 35.02
CA THR A 6 -28.41 5.29 33.93
C THR A 6 -26.94 5.69 33.76
N VAL A 7 -26.23 5.99 34.85
CA VAL A 7 -24.79 6.31 34.80
C VAL A 7 -23.99 5.12 34.28
N PHE A 8 -24.27 3.92 34.79
CA PHE A 8 -23.58 2.71 34.36
C PHE A 8 -23.83 2.39 32.88
N SER A 9 -25.07 2.59 32.40
CA SER A 9 -25.41 2.45 30.98
C SER A 9 -24.63 3.43 30.10
N GLY A 10 -24.52 4.70 30.52
CA GLY A 10 -23.73 5.70 29.80
C GLY A 10 -22.25 5.30 29.71
N VAL A 11 -21.66 4.83 30.81
CA VAL A 11 -20.28 4.34 30.84
C VAL A 11 -20.11 3.14 29.91
N LEU A 12 -21.05 2.19 29.91
CA LEU A 12 -20.99 0.99 29.06
C LEU A 12 -21.02 1.35 27.57
N VAL A 13 -21.93 2.24 27.16
CA VAL A 13 -22.00 2.73 25.78
C VAL A 13 -20.70 3.44 25.38
N PHE A 14 -20.15 4.28 26.27
CA PHE A 14 -18.89 4.96 26.02
C PHE A 14 -17.73 3.97 25.83
N VAL A 15 -17.60 2.97 26.70
CA VAL A 15 -16.54 1.95 26.61
C VAL A 15 -16.66 1.16 25.31
N ILE A 16 -17.87 0.73 24.92
CA ILE A 16 -18.10 0.04 23.65
C ILE A 16 -17.71 0.94 22.47
N GLY A 17 -18.09 2.21 22.50
CA GLY A 17 -17.71 3.20 21.49
C GLY A 17 -16.19 3.33 21.35
N GLN A 18 -15.47 3.44 22.47
CA GLN A 18 -14.01 3.52 22.46
C GLN A 18 -13.35 2.25 21.90
N ILE A 19 -13.88 1.08 22.23
CA ILE A 19 -13.39 -0.20 21.69
C ILE A 19 -13.55 -0.23 20.16
N VAL A 20 -14.70 0.19 19.63
CA VAL A 20 -14.95 0.25 18.18
C VAL A 20 -13.98 1.24 17.51
N VAL A 21 -13.77 2.42 18.09
CA VAL A 21 -12.83 3.41 17.54
C VAL A 21 -11.41 2.84 17.48
N LYS A 22 -10.94 2.26 18.59
CA LYS A 22 -9.55 1.77 18.74
C LYS A 22 -9.26 0.51 17.94
N LEU A 23 -10.21 -0.43 17.87
CA LEU A 23 -10.00 -1.73 17.21
C LEU A 23 -10.40 -1.76 15.75
N ILE A 24 -11.28 -0.85 15.30
CA ILE A 24 -11.81 -0.88 13.93
C ILE A 24 -11.43 0.39 13.18
N ILE A 25 -11.83 1.56 13.69
CA ILE A 25 -11.70 2.82 12.94
C ILE A 25 -10.24 3.25 12.79
N GLU A 26 -9.46 3.20 13.87
CA GLU A 26 -8.05 3.60 13.85
C GLU A 26 -7.20 2.72 12.91
N PRO A 27 -7.22 1.36 13.00
CA PRO A 27 -6.47 0.51 12.07
C PRO A 27 -6.82 0.73 10.60
N ILE A 28 -8.10 0.96 10.29
CA ILE A 28 -8.56 1.26 8.94
C ILE A 28 -8.01 2.61 8.45
N ASN A 29 -8.02 3.61 9.32
CA ASN A 29 -7.46 4.93 9.00
C ASN A 29 -5.96 4.84 8.75
N ASP A 30 -5.23 4.08 9.56
CA ASP A 30 -3.78 3.90 9.41
C ASP A 30 -3.43 3.14 8.12
N PHE A 31 -4.21 2.12 7.75
CA PHE A 31 -4.12 1.50 6.43
C PHE A 31 -4.32 2.52 5.30
N LYS A 32 -5.34 3.37 5.40
CA LYS A 32 -5.63 4.38 4.35
C LYS A 32 -4.52 5.44 4.26
N LYS A 33 -3.92 5.84 5.39
CA LYS A 33 -2.75 6.73 5.42
C LYS A 33 -1.55 6.07 4.75
N GLU A 34 -1.23 4.83 5.09
CA GLU A 34 -0.10 4.12 4.47
C GLU A 34 -0.33 3.96 2.97
N ARG A 35 -1.54 3.55 2.55
CA ARG A 35 -1.93 3.51 1.14
C ARG A 35 -1.71 4.86 0.45
N SER A 36 -2.16 5.96 1.06
CA SER A 36 -1.98 7.30 0.50
C SER A 36 -0.50 7.67 0.37
N LYS A 37 0.31 7.31 1.36
CA LYS A 37 1.75 7.57 1.37
C LYS A 37 2.46 6.80 0.25
N ILE A 38 2.14 5.52 0.09
CA ILE A 38 2.65 4.70 -1.02
C ILE A 38 2.37 5.37 -2.36
N ILE A 39 1.13 5.82 -2.58
CA ILE A 39 0.74 6.46 -3.84
C ILE A 39 1.52 7.75 -4.07
N TYR A 40 1.65 8.57 -3.03
CA TYR A 40 2.44 9.79 -3.07
C TYR A 40 3.90 9.49 -3.45
N ASP A 41 4.56 8.57 -2.73
CA ASP A 41 5.98 8.26 -2.93
C ASP A 41 6.22 7.60 -4.30
N LEU A 42 5.30 6.78 -4.80
CA LEU A 42 5.36 6.24 -6.18
C LEU A 42 5.33 7.34 -7.24
N VAL A 43 4.54 8.39 -7.04
CA VAL A 43 4.47 9.53 -7.96
C VAL A 43 5.69 10.42 -7.80
N PHE A 44 6.06 10.74 -6.57
CA PHE A 44 7.17 11.61 -6.24
C PHE A 44 8.52 11.05 -6.72
N TYR A 45 8.73 9.74 -6.53
CA TYR A 45 9.95 9.05 -6.97
C TYR A 45 9.84 8.40 -8.36
N ALA A 46 8.76 8.66 -9.12
CA ALA A 46 8.55 8.05 -10.42
C ALA A 46 9.73 8.25 -11.39
N ASN A 47 10.33 9.44 -11.37
CA ASN A 47 11.50 9.76 -12.19
C ASN A 47 12.72 8.89 -11.86
N LYS A 48 12.94 8.55 -10.60
CA LYS A 48 14.05 7.70 -10.13
C LYS A 48 13.75 6.23 -10.36
N LEU A 49 12.54 5.80 -10.05
CA LEU A 49 12.10 4.41 -10.26
C LEU A 49 12.08 4.05 -11.74
N ALA A 50 11.68 4.97 -12.63
CA ALA A 50 11.70 4.76 -14.08
C ALA A 50 13.08 5.00 -14.72
N ASN A 51 14.08 5.51 -13.99
CA ASN A 51 15.45 5.66 -14.46
C ASN A 51 16.41 5.13 -13.38
N PRO A 52 16.37 3.81 -13.11
CA PRO A 52 17.08 3.23 -11.99
C PRO A 52 18.60 3.38 -12.19
N LYS A 53 19.29 3.63 -11.09
CA LYS A 53 20.76 3.72 -11.02
C LYS A 53 21.33 2.54 -10.23
N GLY A 54 22.65 2.45 -10.20
CA GLY A 54 23.36 1.41 -9.45
C GLY A 54 23.26 1.59 -7.94
N PRO A 55 23.69 0.57 -7.17
CA PRO A 55 23.70 0.61 -5.71
C PRO A 55 24.73 1.59 -5.12
N ASP A 56 25.60 2.16 -5.95
CA ASP A 56 26.53 3.24 -5.63
C ASP A 56 25.85 4.63 -5.55
N ASP A 57 24.67 4.79 -6.15
CA ASP A 57 23.88 6.01 -6.04
C ASP A 57 23.06 6.02 -4.73
N LEU A 58 23.49 6.86 -3.77
CA LEU A 58 22.86 6.94 -2.45
C LEU A 58 21.39 7.34 -2.50
N GLU A 59 20.98 8.15 -3.48
CA GLU A 59 19.57 8.52 -3.60
C GLU A 59 18.73 7.33 -4.05
N MET A 60 19.23 6.52 -4.97
CA MET A 60 18.56 5.29 -5.41
C MET A 60 18.44 4.28 -4.26
N VAL A 61 19.48 4.14 -3.44
CA VAL A 61 19.46 3.28 -2.25
C VAL A 61 18.33 3.69 -1.30
N GLU A 62 18.18 4.99 -1.02
CA GLU A 62 17.09 5.47 -0.17
C GLU A 62 15.72 5.27 -0.81
N VAL A 63 15.55 5.49 -2.12
CA VAL A 63 14.27 5.21 -2.82
C VAL A 63 13.90 3.73 -2.72
N CYS A 64 14.84 2.84 -2.99
CA CYS A 64 14.65 1.38 -2.87
C CYS A 64 14.25 0.98 -1.45
N LYS A 65 14.89 1.57 -0.45
CA LYS A 65 14.58 1.36 0.97
C LYS A 65 13.18 1.87 1.33
N VAL A 66 12.75 3.01 0.81
CA VAL A 66 11.37 3.51 1.00
C VAL A 66 10.36 2.50 0.43
N MET A 67 10.60 1.94 -0.76
CA MET A 67 9.72 0.89 -1.32
C MET A 67 9.66 -0.38 -0.44
N ARG A 68 10.81 -0.79 0.12
CA ARG A 68 10.89 -1.91 1.07
C ARG A 68 10.11 -1.61 2.36
N GLN A 69 10.21 -0.39 2.88
CA GLN A 69 9.48 0.08 4.05
C GLN A 69 7.98 0.08 3.80
N HIS A 70 7.52 0.59 2.66
CA HIS A 70 6.11 0.56 2.26
C HIS A 70 5.55 -0.85 2.21
N SER A 71 6.26 -1.79 1.58
CA SER A 71 5.80 -3.19 1.58
C SER A 71 5.65 -3.76 2.98
N SER A 72 6.62 -3.47 3.85
CA SER A 72 6.64 -3.99 5.23
C SER A 72 5.53 -3.36 6.07
N MET A 73 5.35 -2.04 5.93
CA MET A 73 4.33 -1.29 6.65
C MET A 73 2.93 -1.67 6.17
N LEU A 74 2.72 -1.80 4.85
CA LEU A 74 1.44 -2.23 4.28
C LEU A 74 1.03 -3.62 4.82
N HIS A 75 1.97 -4.56 4.92
CA HIS A 75 1.72 -5.83 5.60
C HIS A 75 1.33 -5.62 7.06
N SER A 76 2.09 -4.81 7.81
CA SER A 76 1.83 -4.55 9.23
C SER A 76 0.44 -3.96 9.48
N VAL A 77 0.10 -2.84 8.83
CA VAL A 77 -1.20 -2.16 9.02
C VAL A 77 -2.38 -2.99 8.52
N THR A 78 -2.18 -3.86 7.53
CA THR A 78 -3.20 -4.84 7.10
C THR A 78 -3.51 -5.84 8.22
N HIS A 79 -2.49 -6.35 8.93
CA HIS A 79 -2.68 -7.32 10.02
C HIS A 79 -3.32 -6.70 11.27
N LEU A 80 -3.27 -5.38 11.44
CA LEU A 80 -3.93 -4.67 12.55
C LEU A 80 -5.46 -4.65 12.41
N ILE A 81 -5.99 -4.83 11.21
CA ILE A 81 -7.44 -4.76 10.96
C ILE A 81 -8.07 -6.12 11.30
N PRO A 82 -8.93 -6.21 12.32
CA PRO A 82 -9.58 -7.47 12.69
C PRO A 82 -10.57 -7.89 11.60
N CYS A 83 -10.74 -9.21 11.40
CA CYS A 83 -11.72 -9.72 10.43
C CYS A 83 -11.62 -9.05 9.04
N TYR A 84 -10.38 -8.82 8.55
CA TYR A 84 -10.06 -7.99 7.39
C TYR A 84 -11.02 -8.16 6.21
N GLN A 85 -11.35 -9.40 5.83
CA GLN A 85 -12.21 -9.68 4.67
C GLN A 85 -13.58 -8.98 4.75
N TYR A 86 -14.19 -8.94 5.93
CA TYR A 86 -15.49 -8.29 6.15
C TYR A 86 -15.36 -6.77 6.20
N LEU A 87 -14.37 -6.27 6.94
CA LEU A 87 -14.15 -4.82 7.05
C LEU A 87 -13.67 -4.21 5.72
N ALA A 88 -12.88 -4.94 4.93
CA ALA A 88 -12.45 -4.50 3.61
C ALA A 88 -13.64 -4.25 2.69
N PHE A 89 -14.64 -5.14 2.72
CA PHE A 89 -15.88 -4.95 1.97
C PHE A 89 -16.65 -3.71 2.46
N ILE A 90 -16.83 -3.55 3.78
CA ILE A 90 -17.61 -2.44 4.36
C ILE A 90 -16.93 -1.08 4.11
N PHE A 91 -15.61 -1.02 4.24
CA PHE A 91 -14.84 0.24 4.21
C PHE A 91 -14.16 0.53 2.87
N GLY A 92 -14.39 -0.31 1.85
CA GLY A 92 -13.84 -0.16 0.50
C GLY A 92 -12.32 -0.31 0.46
N LEU A 93 -11.77 -1.28 1.19
CA LEU A 93 -10.35 -1.61 1.14
C LEU A 93 -10.07 -2.65 0.04
N PRO A 94 -8.84 -2.70 -0.51
CA PRO A 94 -8.42 -3.74 -1.44
C PRO A 94 -8.57 -5.15 -0.85
N LYS A 95 -8.72 -6.18 -1.69
CA LYS A 95 -8.75 -7.56 -1.20
C LYS A 95 -7.35 -7.99 -0.78
N ILE A 96 -7.25 -8.99 0.09
CA ILE A 96 -5.96 -9.50 0.58
C ILE A 96 -5.01 -9.93 -0.56
N LYS A 97 -5.57 -10.49 -1.64
CA LYS A 97 -4.82 -10.86 -2.84
C LYS A 97 -4.18 -9.65 -3.53
N ASP A 98 -4.88 -8.52 -3.56
CA ASP A 98 -4.43 -7.30 -4.21
C ASP A 98 -3.40 -6.60 -3.31
N ILE A 99 -3.57 -6.66 -1.98
CA ILE A 99 -2.52 -6.23 -1.04
C ILE A 99 -1.24 -7.03 -1.24
N ASN A 100 -1.33 -8.36 -1.35
CA ASN A 100 -0.16 -9.21 -1.56
C ASN A 100 0.51 -8.92 -2.91
N GLU A 101 -0.26 -8.62 -3.96
CA GLU A 101 0.29 -8.17 -5.23
C GLU A 101 1.03 -6.84 -5.05
N ALA A 102 0.41 -5.85 -4.41
CA ALA A 102 1.02 -4.56 -4.15
C ALA A 102 2.33 -4.69 -3.34
N THR A 103 2.35 -5.47 -2.26
CA THR A 103 3.56 -5.69 -1.46
C THR A 103 4.65 -6.37 -2.27
N THR A 104 4.30 -7.41 -3.05
CA THR A 104 5.25 -8.10 -3.93
C THR A 104 5.89 -7.14 -4.94
N LYS A 105 5.11 -6.24 -5.55
CA LYS A 105 5.64 -5.23 -6.50
C LYS A 105 6.45 -4.14 -5.81
N LEU A 106 6.09 -3.73 -4.60
CA LEU A 106 6.92 -2.83 -3.80
C LEU A 106 8.27 -3.47 -3.48
N ILE A 107 8.31 -4.77 -3.19
CA ILE A 107 9.56 -5.51 -3.04
C ILE A 107 10.34 -5.57 -4.35
N TYR A 108 9.67 -5.82 -5.47
CA TYR A 108 10.32 -5.76 -6.78
C TYR A 108 10.98 -4.40 -7.02
N LEU A 109 10.27 -3.30 -6.77
CA LEU A 109 10.80 -1.93 -6.88
C LEU A 109 11.97 -1.69 -5.92
N SER A 110 11.93 -2.25 -4.71
CA SER A 110 13.04 -2.14 -3.75
C SER A 110 14.33 -2.82 -4.19
N ASN A 111 14.24 -3.76 -5.12
CA ASN A 111 15.39 -4.45 -5.72
C ASN A 111 15.69 -3.91 -7.14
N GLY A 112 14.96 -2.90 -7.62
CA GLY A 112 14.95 -2.46 -9.01
C GLY A 112 16.10 -1.54 -9.39
N TYR A 113 17.33 -1.83 -8.97
CA TYR A 113 18.54 -1.10 -9.38
C TYR A 113 18.87 -1.33 -10.86
N THR A 114 19.71 -0.45 -11.43
CA THR A 114 20.19 -0.64 -12.81
C THR A 114 20.99 -1.94 -12.96
N GLY A 115 20.91 -2.55 -14.14
CA GLY A 115 21.68 -3.76 -14.46
C GLY A 115 21.15 -5.07 -13.85
N VAL A 116 20.11 -5.04 -13.01
CA VAL A 116 19.48 -6.26 -12.46
C VAL A 116 18.73 -7.04 -13.55
N LEU A 117 17.97 -6.34 -14.39
CA LEU A 117 17.33 -6.89 -15.60
C LEU A 117 17.59 -5.96 -16.79
N LYS A 118 17.50 -6.51 -18.01
CA LYS A 118 17.37 -5.64 -19.19
C LYS A 118 16.05 -4.89 -19.11
N ASN A 119 16.06 -3.62 -19.52
CA ASN A 119 14.87 -2.74 -19.48
C ASN A 119 14.27 -2.53 -18.08
N GLN A 120 15.07 -2.57 -17.01
CA GLN A 120 14.61 -2.37 -15.62
C GLN A 120 13.75 -1.10 -15.46
N ALA A 121 14.12 0.00 -16.13
CA ALA A 121 13.35 1.24 -16.20
C ALA A 121 11.88 1.02 -16.57
N ILE A 122 11.64 0.29 -17.68
CA ILE A 122 10.31 0.01 -18.20
C ILE A 122 9.57 -0.94 -17.25
N LEU A 123 10.24 -1.98 -16.77
CA LEU A 123 9.64 -2.95 -15.84
C LEU A 123 9.24 -2.32 -14.50
N ASN A 124 10.03 -1.35 -14.00
CA ASN A 124 9.69 -0.56 -12.82
C ASN A 124 8.43 0.28 -13.07
N ALA A 125 8.28 0.90 -14.25
CA ALA A 125 7.06 1.63 -14.60
C ALA A 125 5.81 0.73 -14.58
N TYR A 126 5.91 -0.49 -15.12
CA TYR A 126 4.83 -1.49 -15.00
C TYR A 126 4.56 -1.87 -13.54
N ALA A 127 5.60 -2.09 -12.73
CA ALA A 127 5.44 -2.44 -11.33
C ALA A 127 4.75 -1.31 -10.54
N MET A 128 5.09 -0.04 -10.77
CA MET A 128 4.42 1.10 -10.16
C MET A 128 2.91 1.14 -10.53
N GLN A 129 2.57 0.88 -11.80
CA GLN A 129 1.17 0.77 -12.24
C GLN A 129 0.45 -0.39 -11.55
N GLU A 130 1.08 -1.56 -11.44
CA GLU A 130 0.51 -2.72 -10.79
C GLU A 130 0.22 -2.46 -9.30
N VAL A 131 1.10 -1.76 -8.58
CA VAL A 131 0.83 -1.32 -7.20
C VAL A 131 -0.39 -0.41 -7.14
N LYS A 132 -0.48 0.60 -8.01
CA LYS A 132 -1.61 1.54 -8.06
C LYS A 132 -2.93 0.82 -8.31
N ILE A 133 -2.99 -0.07 -9.30
CA ILE A 133 -4.19 -0.86 -9.62
C ILE A 133 -4.58 -1.73 -8.43
N ALA A 134 -3.62 -2.45 -7.85
CA ALA A 134 -3.87 -3.35 -6.74
C ALA A 134 -4.36 -2.61 -5.47
N LEU A 135 -3.93 -1.36 -5.27
CA LEU A 135 -4.41 -0.50 -4.17
C LEU A 135 -5.71 0.26 -4.50
N GLY A 136 -6.29 0.05 -5.69
CA GLY A 136 -7.56 0.64 -6.11
C GLY A 136 -7.45 2.10 -6.54
N VAL A 137 -6.29 2.51 -7.06
CA VAL A 137 -6.06 3.87 -7.57
C VAL A 137 -6.46 3.94 -9.04
N PRO A 138 -7.34 4.89 -9.43
CA PRO A 138 -7.68 5.08 -10.83
C PRO A 138 -6.47 5.62 -11.61
N ILE A 139 -6.23 5.05 -12.79
CA ILE A 139 -5.19 5.49 -13.72
C ILE A 139 -5.91 5.90 -15.01
N PRO A 140 -5.63 7.08 -15.59
CA PRO A 140 -6.18 7.48 -16.88
C PRO A 140 -5.82 6.46 -17.96
N GLN A 141 -6.77 6.14 -18.84
CA GLN A 141 -6.55 5.14 -19.89
C GLN A 141 -5.39 5.52 -20.84
N SER A 142 -5.15 6.82 -21.03
CA SER A 142 -4.03 7.35 -21.82
C SER A 142 -2.65 7.09 -21.20
N GLU A 143 -2.58 6.86 -19.89
CA GLU A 143 -1.35 6.59 -19.15
C GLU A 143 -1.15 5.09 -18.88
N MET A 144 -2.17 4.27 -19.16
CA MET A 144 -2.14 2.85 -18.83
C MET A 144 -1.21 2.08 -19.78
N LEU A 145 -0.15 1.51 -19.21
CA LEU A 145 0.79 0.65 -19.91
C LEU A 145 0.12 -0.68 -20.27
N ASP A 146 0.34 -1.16 -21.51
CA ASP A 146 -0.25 -2.42 -21.99
C ASP A 146 0.42 -3.65 -21.35
N PRO A 147 -0.32 -4.41 -20.51
CA PRO A 147 0.24 -5.58 -19.83
C PRO A 147 0.72 -6.68 -20.79
N LYS A 148 0.21 -6.73 -22.04
CA LYS A 148 0.60 -7.75 -23.03
C LYS A 148 2.04 -7.55 -23.49
N ILE A 149 2.46 -6.31 -23.65
CA ILE A 149 3.80 -5.93 -24.14
C ILE A 149 4.85 -6.12 -23.02
N LYS A 150 4.45 -6.07 -21.74
CA LYS A 150 5.37 -6.24 -20.59
C LYS A 150 6.30 -7.45 -20.73
N LYS A 151 5.78 -8.59 -21.20
CA LYS A 151 6.54 -9.84 -21.35
C LYS A 151 7.71 -9.70 -22.33
N GLU A 152 7.62 -8.82 -23.31
CA GLU A 152 8.67 -8.58 -24.30
C GLU A 152 9.88 -7.85 -23.71
N PHE A 153 9.70 -7.15 -22.58
CA PHE A 153 10.76 -6.43 -21.89
C PHE A 153 11.51 -7.28 -20.86
N ILE A 154 10.97 -8.44 -20.49
CA ILE A 154 11.63 -9.42 -19.62
C ILE A 154 12.63 -10.20 -20.49
N LYS A 155 13.86 -9.68 -20.61
CA LYS A 155 14.95 -10.23 -21.45
C LYS A 155 16.27 -10.33 -20.69
#